data_AF-U9VTA9-F1
#
_entry.id   AF-U9VTA9-F1
#
_cell.length_a   1.000
_cell.length_b   1.000
_cell.length_c   1.000
_cell.angle_alpha   90.00
_cell.angle_beta   90.00
_cell.angle_gamma   90.00
#
_symmetry.space_group_name_H-M   'P 1'
#
loop_
_entity.id
_entity.type
_entity.pdbx_description
1 polymer ?
#
loop_
_entity_poly.entity_id
_entity_poly.type
_entity_poly.pdbx_seq_one_letter_code
_entity_poly.pdbx_strand_id
1 'polypeptide(L)'
;MKLKTLSTLLGAIALVVMPLTRQAHAEEFACPTEFDGVELSEEQQVQLQALEAQLDNRIEAIMPTTPETEAQIEQLEDSFEQQISSMLSPEQEQQVAQLDAWAESTIASVAPEVLEDEVEPELSEDQEAALDMIEEEYDQTLQSILTPEQQQQVNMLEEELDAEVEAFMPEPSAEQAAEIEAAEVEYEQNVMAILTPEQLQQIEDNLIACGAKF
;
A
#
# COMPACT_ATOMS: atom_id res chain seq x y z
N MET A 1 0.34 29.65 -11.35
CA MET A 1 -0.34 28.99 -10.21
C MET A 1 0.38 27.68 -10.04
N LYS A 2 0.87 27.42 -8.84
CA LYS A 2 1.82 26.33 -8.57
C LYS A 2 1.00 25.03 -8.54
N LEU A 3 1.24 24.15 -9.51
CA LEU A 3 0.76 22.76 -9.51
C LEU A 3 1.51 22.05 -8.39
N LYS A 4 0.90 21.99 -7.21
CA LYS A 4 1.41 21.29 -6.01
C LYS A 4 0.50 20.13 -5.60
N THR A 5 -0.52 19.83 -6.40
CA THR A 5 -1.62 18.92 -6.08
C THR A 5 -1.61 17.64 -6.92
N LEU A 6 -0.44 17.26 -7.44
CA LEU A 6 -0.27 16.01 -8.21
C LEU A 6 0.70 15.02 -7.55
N SER A 7 1.55 15.45 -6.61
CA SER A 7 2.33 14.51 -5.78
C SER A 7 1.45 13.69 -4.84
N THR A 8 0.29 14.21 -4.42
CA THR A 8 -0.64 13.47 -3.56
C THR A 8 -1.48 12.43 -4.28
N LEU A 9 -1.43 12.36 -5.62
CA LEU A 9 -2.08 11.30 -6.40
C LEU A 9 -1.11 10.23 -6.95
N LEU A 10 0.20 10.47 -6.82
CA LEU A 10 1.26 9.51 -7.17
C LEU A 10 2.02 8.99 -5.94
N GLY A 11 1.74 9.52 -4.75
CA GLY A 11 2.21 9.02 -3.45
C GLY A 11 1.28 8.01 -2.78
N ALA A 12 0.53 7.24 -3.58
CA ALA A 12 -0.25 6.08 -3.15
C ALA A 12 0.08 4.88 -4.05
N ILE A 13 1.37 4.57 -4.15
CA ILE A 13 1.93 3.27 -4.52
C ILE A 13 3.10 3.13 -3.54
N ALA A 14 3.14 2.27 -2.54
CA ALA A 14 2.47 1.00 -2.35
C ALA A 14 2.29 0.70 -0.86
N LEU A 15 1.06 0.37 -0.46
CA LEU A 15 0.80 -0.71 0.49
C LEU A 15 -0.47 -1.45 0.06
N VAL A 16 -0.52 -1.90 -1.20
CA VAL A 16 -1.47 -2.92 -1.65
C VAL A 16 -0.71 -3.99 -2.43
N VAL A 17 -0.39 -5.06 -1.69
CA VAL A 17 -0.24 -6.46 -2.11
C VAL A 17 0.06 -6.69 -3.61
N MET A 18 1.33 -6.95 -3.94
CA MET A 18 1.69 -7.59 -5.22
C MET A 18 0.91 -8.90 -5.43
N PRO A 19 0.28 -9.13 -6.60
CA PRO A 19 0.22 -10.46 -7.19
C PRO A 19 1.29 -10.52 -8.30
N LEU A 20 2.47 -11.01 -7.93
CA LEU A 20 3.42 -11.58 -8.89
C LEU A 20 2.69 -12.62 -9.75
N THR A 21 2.38 -12.30 -11.01
CA THR A 21 2.06 -13.32 -12.01
C THR A 21 2.97 -13.20 -13.22
N ARG A 22 4.22 -13.65 -13.02
CA ARG A 22 4.98 -14.27 -14.09
C ARG A 22 4.24 -15.51 -14.57
N GLN A 23 3.85 -15.54 -15.84
CA GLN A 23 3.54 -16.77 -16.56
C GLN A 23 4.81 -17.63 -16.66
N ALA A 24 5.07 -18.41 -15.61
CA ALA A 24 5.80 -19.66 -15.70
C ALA A 24 4.86 -20.72 -15.13
N HIS A 25 4.46 -21.68 -15.97
CA HIS A 25 3.82 -22.91 -15.53
C HIS A 25 4.81 -23.70 -14.65
N ALA A 26 4.84 -23.35 -13.37
CA ALA A 26 5.11 -24.24 -12.27
C ALA A 26 3.82 -24.23 -11.44
N GLU A 27 3.34 -25.38 -11.00
CA GLU A 27 2.42 -25.45 -9.87
C GLU A 27 3.21 -24.98 -8.64
N GLU A 28 3.42 -23.68 -8.55
CA GLU A 28 3.89 -23.01 -7.35
C GLU A 28 2.75 -23.20 -6.37
N PHE A 29 3.00 -23.94 -5.30
CA PHE A 29 2.11 -23.96 -4.16
C PHE A 29 2.08 -22.51 -3.64
N ALA A 30 1.17 -21.71 -4.17
CA ALA A 30 0.89 -20.38 -3.67
C ALA A 30 0.56 -20.57 -2.19
N CYS A 31 1.46 -20.09 -1.36
CA CYS A 31 1.31 -20.06 0.08
C CYS A 31 0.01 -19.30 0.36
N PRO A 32 -1.02 -19.92 0.95
CA PRO A 32 -2.24 -19.20 1.25
C PRO A 32 -1.90 -18.02 2.17
N THR A 33 -2.52 -16.86 1.93
CA THR A 33 -2.40 -15.75 2.89
C THR A 33 -2.95 -16.20 4.25
N GLU A 34 -2.57 -15.50 5.32
CA GLU A 34 -3.03 -15.85 6.67
C GLU A 34 -4.56 -16.01 6.73
N PHE A 35 -5.30 -15.13 6.05
CA PHE A 35 -6.76 -15.09 6.04
C PHE A 35 -7.42 -15.80 4.86
N ASP A 36 -6.67 -16.51 4.02
CA ASP A 36 -7.26 -17.22 2.87
C ASP A 36 -8.33 -18.22 3.31
N GLY A 37 -9.54 -18.05 2.78
CA GLY A 37 -10.69 -18.91 3.09
C GLY A 37 -11.31 -18.66 4.47
N VAL A 38 -10.85 -17.65 5.21
CA VAL A 38 -11.46 -17.22 6.47
C VAL A 38 -12.63 -16.29 6.16
N GLU A 39 -13.86 -16.78 6.33
CA GLU A 39 -15.05 -15.94 6.18
C GLU A 39 -15.21 -15.04 7.42
N LEU A 40 -14.95 -13.74 7.27
CA LEU A 40 -15.16 -12.72 8.29
C LEU A 40 -16.54 -12.07 8.12
N SER A 41 -17.29 -11.92 9.21
CA SER A 41 -18.49 -11.07 9.18
C SER A 41 -18.11 -9.59 9.01
N GLU A 42 -19.02 -8.77 8.48
CA GLU A 42 -18.83 -7.31 8.35
C GLU A 42 -18.37 -6.68 9.68
N GLU A 43 -19.00 -7.06 10.80
CA GLU A 43 -18.63 -6.57 12.13
C GLU A 43 -17.19 -6.98 12.53
N GLN A 44 -16.73 -8.18 12.14
CA GLN A 44 -15.35 -8.61 12.40
C GLN A 44 -14.35 -7.85 11.53
N GLN A 45 -14.66 -7.62 10.24
CA GLN A 45 -13.79 -6.87 9.33
C GLN A 45 -13.53 -5.45 9.86
N VAL A 46 -14.59 -4.73 10.22
CA VAL A 46 -14.49 -3.38 10.81
C VAL A 46 -13.67 -3.38 12.10
N GLN A 47 -13.87 -4.38 12.97
CA GLN A 47 -13.10 -4.46 14.22
C GLN A 47 -11.61 -4.75 13.97
N LEU A 48 -11.29 -5.59 12.98
CA LEU A 48 -9.90 -5.91 12.64
C LEU A 48 -9.20 -4.71 11.99
N GLN A 49 -9.84 -4.03 11.03
CA GLN A 49 -9.31 -2.79 10.43
C GLN A 49 -9.06 -1.71 11.49
N ALA A 50 -9.98 -1.54 12.45
CA ALA A 50 -9.80 -0.59 13.54
C ALA A 50 -8.62 -0.94 14.46
N LEU A 51 -8.34 -2.24 14.67
CA LEU A 51 -7.19 -2.69 15.45
C LEU A 51 -5.87 -2.50 14.69
N GLU A 52 -5.87 -2.73 13.38
CA GLU A 52 -4.72 -2.51 12.50
C GLU A 52 -4.35 -1.02 12.47
N ALA A 53 -5.32 -0.15 12.17
CA ALA A 53 -5.12 1.30 12.24
C ALA A 53 -4.63 1.75 13.64
N GLN A 54 -5.10 1.12 14.72
CA GLN A 54 -4.60 1.41 16.06
C GLN A 54 -3.13 0.98 16.26
N LEU A 55 -2.73 -0.17 15.71
CA LEU A 55 -1.35 -0.65 15.74
C LEU A 55 -0.45 0.30 14.96
N ASP A 56 -0.83 0.69 13.75
CA ASP A 56 -0.06 1.58 12.87
C ASP A 56 0.18 2.94 13.54
N ASN A 57 -0.89 3.56 14.05
CA ASN A 57 -0.80 4.82 14.81
C ASN A 57 0.14 4.71 16.03
N ARG A 58 0.20 3.54 16.68
CA ARG A 58 1.13 3.31 17.80
C ARG A 58 2.56 3.16 17.33
N ILE A 59 2.79 2.41 16.24
CA ILE A 59 4.12 2.24 15.67
C ILE A 59 4.67 3.58 15.20
N GLU A 60 3.86 4.38 14.50
CA GLU A 60 4.22 5.74 14.08
C GLU A 60 4.56 6.64 15.29
N ALA A 61 3.79 6.54 16.38
CA ALA A 61 4.12 7.29 17.60
C ALA A 61 5.44 6.85 18.27
N ILE A 62 5.83 5.58 18.12
CA ILE A 62 7.08 5.02 18.65
C ILE A 62 8.27 5.40 17.76
N MET A 63 8.09 5.36 16.45
CA MET A 63 9.06 5.74 15.42
C MET A 63 8.47 6.79 14.47
N PRO A 64 8.41 8.06 14.89
CA PRO A 64 7.94 9.09 14.01
C PRO A 64 8.96 9.33 12.90
N THR A 65 8.48 9.40 11.67
CA THR A 65 9.27 9.90 10.55
C THR A 65 9.67 11.35 10.85
N THR A 66 10.93 11.70 10.57
CA THR A 66 11.38 13.08 10.78
C THR A 66 11.05 13.92 9.56
N PRO A 67 10.81 15.25 9.71
CA PRO A 67 10.63 16.12 8.54
C PRO A 67 11.81 16.12 7.56
N GLU A 68 13.01 15.76 8.03
CA GLU A 68 14.18 15.58 7.18
C GLU A 68 14.10 14.29 6.37
N THR A 69 13.63 13.20 6.98
CA THR A 69 13.38 11.91 6.31
C THR A 69 12.25 12.04 5.29
N GLU A 70 11.13 12.68 5.66
CA GLU A 70 10.02 12.96 4.74
C GLU A 70 10.51 13.73 3.51
N ALA A 71 11.27 14.81 3.71
CA ALA A 71 11.81 15.60 2.61
C ALA A 71 12.83 14.82 1.74
N GLN A 72 13.51 13.81 2.30
CA GLN A 72 14.40 12.94 1.54
C GLN A 72 13.60 11.95 0.69
N ILE A 73 12.56 11.35 1.26
CA ILE A 73 11.63 10.45 0.56
C ILE A 73 10.94 11.22 -0.59
N GLU A 74 10.39 12.41 -0.33
CA GLU A 74 9.77 13.27 -1.36
C GLU A 74 10.76 13.55 -2.51
N GLN A 75 12.03 13.78 -2.20
CA GLN A 75 13.06 14.00 -3.22
C GLN A 75 13.37 12.73 -4.05
N LEU A 76 13.28 11.54 -3.47
CA LEU A 76 13.46 10.28 -4.18
C LEU A 76 12.28 10.02 -5.12
N GLU A 77 11.05 10.21 -4.63
CA GLU A 77 9.83 10.08 -5.40
C GLU A 77 9.85 11.05 -6.61
N ASP A 78 10.17 12.32 -6.38
CA ASP A 78 10.35 13.32 -7.44
C ASP A 78 11.38 12.89 -8.50
N SER A 79 12.45 12.23 -8.07
CA SER A 79 13.52 11.73 -8.95
C SER A 79 13.04 10.51 -9.74
N PHE A 80 12.32 9.60 -9.10
CA PHE A 80 11.70 8.43 -9.71
C PHE A 80 10.68 8.85 -10.78
N GLU A 81 9.77 9.77 -10.47
CA GLU A 81 8.79 10.32 -11.41
C GLU A 81 9.47 10.94 -12.65
N GLN A 82 10.56 11.68 -12.44
CA GLN A 82 11.35 12.24 -13.55
C GLN A 82 11.98 11.16 -14.43
N GLN A 83 12.45 10.06 -13.85
CA GLN A 83 12.99 8.93 -14.60
C GLN A 83 11.90 8.26 -15.44
N ILE A 84 10.71 8.02 -14.87
CA ILE A 84 9.55 7.52 -15.60
C ILE A 84 9.16 8.48 -16.72
N SER A 85 8.99 9.77 -16.44
CA SER A 85 8.64 10.74 -17.48
C SER A 85 9.65 10.73 -18.63
N SER A 86 10.95 10.59 -18.34
CA SER A 86 12.00 10.60 -19.37
C SER A 86 11.99 9.40 -20.33
N MET A 87 11.34 8.29 -19.95
CA MET A 87 11.20 7.11 -20.81
C MET A 87 9.94 7.13 -21.67
N LEU A 88 8.99 8.03 -21.40
CA LEU A 88 7.74 8.14 -22.15
C LEU A 88 7.94 8.88 -23.49
N SER A 89 7.17 8.49 -24.51
CA SER A 89 7.01 9.33 -25.70
C SER A 89 6.09 10.52 -25.41
N PRO A 90 6.12 11.61 -26.20
CA PRO A 90 5.20 12.73 -26.03
C PRO A 90 3.72 12.33 -26.09
N GLU A 91 3.38 11.33 -26.90
CA GLU A 91 2.02 10.78 -26.96
C GLU A 91 1.66 10.00 -25.69
N GLN A 92 2.61 9.25 -25.11
CA GLN A 92 2.41 8.55 -23.84
C GLN A 92 2.29 9.55 -22.68
N GLU A 93 3.14 10.58 -22.61
CA GLU A 93 3.02 11.67 -21.63
C GLU A 93 1.63 12.32 -21.69
N GLN A 94 1.10 12.56 -22.89
CA GLN A 94 -0.23 13.12 -23.05
C GLN A 94 -1.34 12.14 -22.59
N GLN A 95 -1.14 10.83 -22.72
CA GLN A 95 -2.09 9.82 -22.24
C GLN A 95 -2.07 9.71 -20.72
N VAL A 96 -0.88 9.70 -20.11
CA VAL A 96 -0.73 9.73 -18.64
C VAL A 96 -1.37 10.98 -18.07
N ALA A 97 -1.05 12.17 -18.60
CA ALA A 97 -1.68 13.42 -18.12
C ALA A 97 -3.22 13.46 -18.26
N GLN A 98 -3.80 12.71 -19.20
CA GLN A 98 -5.26 12.56 -19.32
C GLN A 98 -5.81 11.58 -18.29
N LEU A 99 -5.06 10.51 -18.00
CA LEU A 99 -5.38 9.53 -16.98
C LEU A 99 -5.33 10.18 -15.58
N ASP A 100 -4.29 10.96 -15.28
CA ASP A 100 -4.16 11.71 -14.02
C ASP A 100 -5.35 12.65 -13.80
N ALA A 101 -5.72 13.40 -14.84
CA ALA A 101 -6.85 14.32 -14.78
C ALA A 101 -8.20 13.60 -14.61
N TRP A 102 -8.32 12.38 -15.15
CA TRP A 102 -9.49 11.53 -14.93
C TRP A 102 -9.53 11.03 -13.48
N ALA A 103 -8.40 10.54 -12.95
CA ALA A 103 -8.31 10.03 -11.59
C ALA A 103 -8.62 11.13 -10.57
N GLU A 104 -7.97 12.29 -10.67
CA GLU A 104 -8.21 13.45 -9.80
C GLU A 104 -9.69 13.87 -9.84
N SER A 105 -10.29 13.94 -11.03
CA SER A 105 -11.71 14.30 -11.17
C SER A 105 -12.66 13.25 -10.59
N THR A 106 -12.28 11.97 -10.64
CA THR A 106 -13.11 10.86 -10.17
C THR A 106 -13.02 10.75 -8.65
N ILE A 107 -11.82 10.83 -8.09
CA ILE A 107 -11.56 10.90 -6.64
C ILE A 107 -12.28 12.11 -6.05
N ALA A 108 -12.18 13.30 -6.65
CA ALA A 108 -12.89 14.50 -6.20
C ALA A 108 -14.43 14.32 -6.11
N SER A 109 -14.99 13.36 -6.86
CA SER A 109 -16.42 13.08 -6.84
C SER A 109 -16.84 12.04 -5.79
N VAL A 110 -15.90 11.21 -5.35
CA VAL A 110 -16.09 10.10 -4.39
C VAL A 110 -15.70 10.54 -2.97
N ALA A 111 -14.48 11.07 -2.83
CA ALA A 111 -13.88 11.47 -1.57
C ALA A 111 -13.06 12.76 -1.79
N PRO A 112 -13.71 13.93 -1.99
CA PRO A 112 -13.01 15.20 -2.19
C PRO A 112 -12.03 15.55 -1.07
N GLU A 113 -12.29 15.08 0.15
CA GLU A 113 -11.44 15.24 1.33
C GLU A 113 -10.05 14.60 1.18
N VAL A 114 -9.90 13.57 0.33
CA VAL A 114 -8.59 12.95 0.02
C VAL A 114 -7.66 13.92 -0.71
N LEU A 115 -8.21 14.92 -1.40
CA LEU A 115 -7.43 15.91 -2.14
C LEU A 115 -7.01 17.12 -1.27
N GLU A 116 -7.29 17.10 0.04
CA GLU A 116 -6.96 18.17 0.96
C GLU A 116 -5.66 17.83 1.75
N ASP A 117 -4.58 18.59 1.52
CA ASP A 117 -3.21 18.33 2.03
C ASP A 117 -3.02 18.42 3.57
N GLU A 118 -4.08 18.53 4.38
CA GLU A 118 -3.95 18.91 5.80
C GLU A 118 -4.22 17.79 6.81
N VAL A 119 -4.99 16.74 6.46
CA VAL A 119 -5.33 15.63 7.37
C VAL A 119 -5.69 14.39 6.56
N GLU A 120 -5.22 13.21 6.97
CA GLU A 120 -5.73 11.93 6.44
C GLU A 120 -7.24 11.82 6.73
N PRO A 121 -8.11 11.72 5.70
CA PRO A 121 -9.54 11.74 5.91
C PRO A 121 -10.04 10.42 6.50
N GLU A 122 -11.02 10.49 7.41
CA GLU A 122 -11.82 9.31 7.77
C GLU A 122 -12.76 8.98 6.59
N LEU A 123 -12.46 7.90 5.87
CA LEU A 123 -13.26 7.43 4.75
C LEU A 123 -14.36 6.46 5.21
N SER A 124 -15.46 6.41 4.47
CA SER A 124 -16.45 5.34 4.63
C SER A 124 -16.08 4.11 3.79
N GLU A 125 -16.55 2.93 4.20
CA GLU A 125 -16.35 1.67 3.44
C GLU A 125 -16.72 1.81 1.95
N ASP A 126 -17.83 2.50 1.65
CA ASP A 126 -18.26 2.77 0.27
C ASP A 126 -17.28 3.68 -0.50
N GLN A 127 -16.60 4.60 0.19
CA GLN A 127 -15.58 5.46 -0.39
C GLN A 127 -14.28 4.72 -0.61
N GLU A 128 -13.80 3.96 0.38
CA GLU A 128 -12.61 3.11 0.26
C GLU A 128 -12.73 2.14 -0.90
N ALA A 129 -13.83 1.36 -0.95
CA ALA A 129 -14.07 0.43 -2.04
C ALA A 129 -14.17 1.13 -3.41
N ALA A 130 -14.65 2.38 -3.45
CA ALA A 130 -14.69 3.15 -4.68
C ALA A 130 -13.31 3.68 -5.09
N LEU A 131 -12.46 4.05 -4.14
CA LEU A 131 -11.07 4.44 -4.40
C LEU A 131 -10.25 3.25 -4.87
N ASP A 132 -10.40 2.06 -4.26
CA ASP A 132 -9.73 0.83 -4.69
C ASP A 132 -10.05 0.51 -6.17
N MET A 133 -11.31 0.67 -6.57
CA MET A 133 -11.71 0.47 -7.97
C MET A 133 -11.09 1.51 -8.90
N ILE A 134 -10.94 2.76 -8.45
CA ILE A 134 -10.30 3.82 -9.23
C ILE A 134 -8.82 3.53 -9.40
N GLU A 135 -8.14 3.10 -8.33
CA GLU A 135 -6.74 2.68 -8.32
C GLU A 135 -6.52 1.50 -9.29
N GLU A 136 -7.33 0.44 -9.20
CA GLU A 136 -7.22 -0.71 -10.10
C GLU A 136 -7.40 -0.30 -11.58
N GLU A 137 -8.39 0.57 -11.89
CA GLU A 137 -8.59 1.06 -13.26
C GLU A 137 -7.45 1.98 -13.73
N TYR A 138 -6.91 2.81 -12.84
CA TYR A 138 -5.75 3.65 -13.09
C TYR A 138 -4.54 2.80 -13.48
N ASP A 139 -4.20 1.81 -12.66
CA ASP A 139 -3.05 0.92 -12.88
C ASP A 139 -3.17 0.12 -14.16
N GLN A 140 -4.34 -0.47 -14.40
CA GLN A 140 -4.59 -1.21 -15.64
C GLN A 140 -4.44 -0.30 -16.87
N THR A 141 -4.93 0.94 -16.78
CA THR A 141 -4.83 1.89 -17.87
C THR A 141 -3.40 2.37 -18.08
N LEU A 142 -2.67 2.67 -17.01
CA LEU A 142 -1.26 3.05 -17.03
C LEU A 142 -0.40 1.96 -17.68
N GLN A 143 -0.58 0.71 -17.26
CA GLN A 143 0.10 -0.43 -17.86
C GLN A 143 -0.19 -0.54 -19.37
N SER A 144 -1.41 -0.23 -19.80
CA SER A 144 -1.77 -0.27 -21.23
C SER A 144 -1.12 0.83 -22.07
N ILE A 145 -0.72 1.95 -21.45
CA ILE A 145 -0.01 3.07 -22.09
C ILE A 145 1.46 2.70 -22.33
N LEU A 146 2.07 1.94 -21.41
CA LEU A 146 3.47 1.56 -21.44
C LEU A 146 3.73 0.36 -22.37
N THR A 147 4.92 0.31 -22.99
CA THR A 147 5.38 -0.93 -23.65
C THR A 147 5.83 -1.96 -22.62
N PRO A 148 5.88 -3.26 -22.96
CA PRO A 148 6.37 -4.29 -22.04
C PRO A 148 7.79 -4.00 -21.51
N GLU A 149 8.66 -3.43 -22.34
CA GLU A 149 10.01 -3.05 -21.92
C GLU A 149 10.02 -1.83 -20.99
N GLN A 150 9.07 -0.89 -21.14
CA GLN A 150 8.90 0.23 -20.21
C GLN A 150 8.33 -0.26 -18.88
N GLN A 151 7.31 -1.13 -18.89
CA GLN A 151 6.77 -1.75 -17.67
C GLN A 151 7.87 -2.46 -16.89
N GLN A 152 8.70 -3.27 -17.54
CA GLN A 152 9.82 -3.91 -16.85
C GLN A 152 10.81 -2.91 -16.24
N GLN A 153 11.04 -1.77 -16.91
CA GLN A 153 11.91 -0.71 -16.37
C GLN A 153 11.28 -0.01 -15.18
N VAL A 154 9.98 0.30 -15.24
CA VAL A 154 9.23 0.87 -14.12
C VAL A 154 9.31 -0.06 -12.91
N ASN A 155 9.01 -1.35 -13.06
CA ASN A 155 9.09 -2.30 -11.95
C ASN A 155 10.50 -2.38 -11.31
N MET A 156 11.57 -2.28 -12.11
CA MET A 156 12.93 -2.25 -11.56
C MET A 156 13.24 -0.95 -10.80
N LEU A 157 12.69 0.18 -11.27
CA LEU A 157 12.82 1.45 -10.60
C LEU A 157 12.00 1.50 -9.31
N GLU A 158 10.82 0.84 -9.29
CA GLU A 158 9.99 0.69 -8.08
C GLU A 158 10.74 -0.14 -7.03
N GLU A 159 11.31 -1.29 -7.42
CA GLU A 159 12.15 -2.10 -6.53
C GLU A 159 13.37 -1.32 -5.99
N GLU A 160 13.94 -0.40 -6.79
CA GLU A 160 15.02 0.48 -6.37
C GLU A 160 14.53 1.57 -5.40
N LEU A 161 13.39 2.20 -5.69
CA LEU A 161 12.76 3.19 -4.82
C LEU A 161 12.44 2.59 -3.45
N ASP A 162 11.80 1.41 -3.41
CA ASP A 162 11.48 0.69 -2.17
C ASP A 162 12.74 0.45 -1.33
N ALA A 163 13.81 -0.03 -1.97
CA ALA A 163 15.07 -0.30 -1.29
C ALA A 163 15.75 0.99 -0.79
N GLU A 164 15.64 2.10 -1.52
CA GLU A 164 16.19 3.39 -1.11
C GLU A 164 15.37 4.00 0.03
N VAL A 165 14.04 4.00 -0.05
CA VAL A 165 13.14 4.44 1.02
C VAL A 165 13.40 3.67 2.31
N GLU A 166 13.45 2.34 2.24
CA GLU A 166 13.78 1.48 3.38
C GLU A 166 15.14 1.83 3.99
N ALA A 167 16.13 2.19 3.17
CA ALA A 167 17.44 2.61 3.66
C ALA A 167 17.43 3.98 4.36
N PHE A 168 16.42 4.82 4.12
CA PHE A 168 16.20 6.08 4.83
C PHE A 168 15.38 5.92 6.11
N MET A 169 14.63 4.83 6.23
CA MET A 169 13.89 4.53 7.44
C MET A 169 14.86 4.22 8.59
N PRO A 170 14.74 4.91 9.74
CA PRO A 170 15.61 4.65 10.87
C PRO A 170 15.31 3.27 11.45
N GLU A 171 16.35 2.45 11.68
CA GLU A 171 16.17 1.23 12.45
C GLU A 171 15.67 1.56 13.88
N PRO A 172 14.69 0.81 14.41
CA PRO A 172 14.23 1.02 15.77
C PRO A 172 15.38 0.78 16.75
N SER A 173 15.51 1.66 17.75
CA SER A 173 16.35 1.36 18.90
C SER A 173 15.85 0.11 19.64
N ALA A 174 16.69 -0.52 20.45
CA ALA A 174 16.29 -1.71 21.21
C ALA A 174 15.09 -1.46 22.15
N GLU A 175 14.89 -0.22 22.61
CA GLU A 175 13.72 0.16 23.41
C GLU A 175 12.47 0.28 22.53
N GLN A 176 12.57 0.97 21.38
CA GLN A 176 11.48 1.08 20.40
C GLN A 176 11.07 -0.29 19.85
N ALA A 177 12.03 -1.16 19.52
CA ALA A 177 11.75 -2.51 19.04
C ALA A 177 10.97 -3.33 20.08
N ALA A 178 11.32 -3.20 21.36
CA ALA A 178 10.59 -3.88 22.44
C ALA A 178 9.18 -3.29 22.65
N GLU A 179 8.99 -1.99 22.42
CA GLU A 179 7.67 -1.35 22.47
C GLU A 179 6.79 -1.76 21.29
N ILE A 180 7.36 -1.88 20.09
CA ILE A 180 6.69 -2.39 18.88
C ILE A 180 6.28 -3.85 19.08
N GLU A 181 7.20 -4.71 19.52
CA GLU A 181 6.89 -6.13 19.82
C GLU A 181 5.76 -6.24 20.86
N ALA A 182 5.75 -5.39 21.89
CA ALA A 182 4.68 -5.37 22.87
C ALA A 182 3.32 -4.91 22.29
N ALA A 183 3.33 -3.97 21.34
CA ALA A 183 2.13 -3.51 20.64
C ALA A 183 1.59 -4.58 19.68
N GLU A 184 2.46 -5.27 18.93
CA GLU A 184 2.12 -6.39 18.06
C GLU A 184 1.50 -7.54 18.85
N VAL A 185 2.11 -7.94 19.97
CA VAL A 185 1.56 -8.99 20.85
C VAL A 185 0.19 -8.61 21.42
N GLU A 186 -0.05 -7.33 21.70
CA GLU A 186 -1.37 -6.85 22.14
C GLU A 186 -2.39 -6.89 20.99
N TYR A 187 -1.99 -6.47 19.79
CA TYR A 187 -2.80 -6.57 18.57
C TYR A 187 -3.22 -8.01 18.30
N GLU A 188 -2.27 -8.95 18.27
CA GLU A 188 -2.54 -10.38 18.06
C GLU A 188 -3.55 -10.93 19.10
N GLN A 189 -3.41 -10.55 20.37
CA GLN A 189 -4.34 -10.96 21.42
C GLN A 189 -5.76 -10.43 21.19
N ASN A 190 -5.89 -9.20 20.69
CA ASN A 190 -7.18 -8.60 20.38
C ASN A 190 -7.81 -9.24 19.14
N VAL A 191 -7.01 -9.51 18.09
CA VAL A 191 -7.44 -10.27 16.90
C VAL A 191 -7.96 -11.65 17.31
N MET A 192 -7.22 -12.38 18.14
CA MET A 192 -7.64 -13.70 18.64
C MET A 192 -8.95 -13.66 19.45
N ALA A 193 -9.30 -12.53 20.06
CA ALA A 193 -10.55 -12.38 20.80
C ALA A 193 -11.77 -12.12 19.91
N ILE A 194 -11.55 -11.61 18.69
CA ILE A 194 -12.59 -11.32 17.69
C ILE A 194 -12.94 -12.56 16.87
N LEU A 195 -11.94 -13.39 16.58
CA LEU A 195 -12.08 -14.56 15.72
C LEU A 195 -12.68 -15.75 16.47
N THR A 196 -13.42 -16.60 15.73
CA THR A 196 -13.92 -17.86 16.25
C THR A 196 -12.81 -18.91 16.33
N PRO A 197 -12.95 -19.95 17.17
CA PRO A 197 -11.99 -21.05 17.21
C PRO A 197 -11.78 -21.72 15.85
N GLU A 198 -12.83 -21.83 15.04
CA GLU A 198 -12.75 -22.38 13.68
C GLU A 198 -11.96 -21.46 12.73
N GLN A 199 -12.15 -20.14 12.80
CA GLN A 199 -11.39 -19.17 12.02
C GLN A 199 -9.90 -19.19 12.41
N LEU A 200 -9.59 -19.25 13.71
CA LEU A 200 -8.22 -19.36 14.23
C LEU A 200 -7.52 -20.64 13.77
N GLN A 201 -8.23 -21.77 13.75
CA GLN A 201 -7.65 -23.02 13.26
C GLN A 201 -7.31 -22.93 11.76
N GLN A 202 -8.15 -22.27 10.97
CA GLN A 202 -7.91 -22.07 9.54
C GLN A 202 -6.68 -21.19 9.30
N ILE A 203 -6.52 -20.12 10.09
CA ILE A 203 -5.33 -19.27 10.08
C ILE A 203 -4.07 -20.08 10.41
N GLU A 204 -4.11 -20.90 11.47
CA GLU A 204 -2.98 -21.77 11.84
C GLU A 204 -2.63 -22.74 10.70
N ASP A 205 -3.63 -23.35 10.07
CA ASP A 205 -3.44 -24.26 8.94
C ASP A 205 -2.80 -23.53 7.72
N ASN A 206 -3.21 -22.29 7.45
CA ASN A 206 -2.63 -21.45 6.40
C ASN A 206 -1.16 -21.13 6.69
N LEU A 207 -0.83 -20.71 7.90
CA LEU A 207 0.54 -20.39 8.32
C LEU A 207 1.46 -21.61 8.27
N ILE A 208 0.97 -22.79 8.71
CA ILE A 208 1.69 -24.06 8.62
C ILE A 208 1.95 -24.44 7.16
N ALA A 209 0.97 -24.25 6.28
CA ALA A 209 1.11 -24.52 4.85
C ALA A 209 2.22 -23.68 4.22
N CYS A 210 2.47 -22.48 4.76
CA CYS A 210 3.50 -21.55 4.31
C CYS A 210 4.87 -21.73 4.98
N GLY A 211 4.98 -22.62 5.97
CA GLY A 211 6.22 -22.86 6.71
C GLY A 211 6.57 -21.77 7.74
N ALA A 212 5.66 -20.84 8.02
CA ALA A 212 5.75 -19.94 9.16
C ALA A 212 5.52 -20.75 10.44
N LYS A 213 6.39 -20.57 11.45
CA LYS A 213 6.22 -21.17 12.78
C LYS A 213 6.14 -20.04 13.80
N PHE A 214 5.10 -20.09 14.64
CA PHE A 214 5.06 -19.37 15.91
C PHE A 214 6.23 -19.76 16.83
#